data_AF-A0A2V5JNZ0-F1
#
_entry.id   AF-A0A2V5JNZ0-F1
#
_cell.length_a   1.000
_cell.length_b   1.000
_cell.length_c   1.000
_cell.angle_alpha   90.00
_cell.angle_beta   90.00
_cell.angle_gamma   90.00
#
_symmetry.space_group_name_H-M   'P 1'
#
loop_
_entity.id
_entity.type
_entity.pdbx_description
1 polymer ?
#
loop_
_entity_poly.entity_id
_entity_poly.type
_entity_poly.pdbx_seq_one_letter_code
_entity_poly.pdbx_strand_id
1 'polypeptide(L)'
;SLYACLHYINKPDRKIITVEEPIEYQMGGINQVQVNPEIGMTFPAALRSMLRQAPNIIMIGEIRDLETASIATNASLTGHLVFSTLHTNDAPSAVARLIDLGVQPFLVASSVRAVIAQRLVRRLCNNCKQPGELSDTELRALQIERGQISEAQVMKPVGCEQCRQIGYKGRMGIFEIFVIDDEVRQMINKRTSTFILRQKAREVGMRTLREDGVRKVLAGLTSAEEVISITVGDVS
;
A
#
# COMPACT_ATOMS: atom_id res chain seq x y z
N SER A 1 -1.29 8.17 -0.15
CA SER A 1 -1.29 7.51 -1.47
C SER A 1 -2.65 7.65 -2.14
N LEU A 2 -3.75 7.26 -1.50
CA LEU A 2 -5.10 7.38 -2.09
C LEU A 2 -5.44 8.78 -2.62
N TYR A 3 -5.24 9.82 -1.81
CA TYR A 3 -5.42 11.21 -2.24
C TYR A 3 -4.62 11.58 -3.51
N ALA A 4 -3.39 11.07 -3.65
CA ALA A 4 -2.57 11.30 -4.84
C ALA A 4 -3.14 10.57 -6.07
N CYS A 5 -3.63 9.33 -5.89
CA CYS A 5 -4.33 8.59 -6.94
C CYS A 5 -5.60 9.33 -7.38
N LEU A 6 -6.42 9.78 -6.41
CA LEU A 6 -7.63 10.54 -6.67
C LEU A 6 -7.32 11.85 -7.41
N HIS A 7 -6.29 12.58 -6.98
CA HIS A 7 -5.87 13.81 -7.63
C HIS A 7 -5.47 13.58 -9.09
N TYR A 8 -4.71 12.51 -9.36
CA TYR A 8 -4.28 12.17 -10.72
C TYR A 8 -5.45 11.83 -11.66
N ILE A 9 -6.52 11.20 -11.14
CA ILE A 9 -7.69 10.81 -11.93
C ILE A 9 -8.85 11.82 -11.86
N ASN A 10 -8.69 12.90 -11.10
CA ASN A 10 -9.71 13.93 -10.90
C ASN A 10 -9.89 14.73 -12.20
N LYS A 11 -10.92 14.39 -12.96
CA LYS A 11 -11.27 15.03 -14.22
C LYS A 11 -12.75 15.39 -14.22
N PRO A 12 -13.15 16.50 -14.89
CA PRO A 12 -14.54 16.96 -14.89
C PRO A 12 -15.56 15.96 -15.47
N ASP A 13 -15.11 15.03 -16.31
CA ASP A 13 -15.92 13.96 -16.92
C ASP A 13 -16.19 12.78 -15.98
N ARG A 14 -15.71 12.82 -14.73
CA ARG A 14 -15.82 11.71 -13.76
C ARG A 14 -16.37 12.20 -12.43
N LYS A 15 -17.49 11.63 -12.00
CA LYS A 15 -18.03 11.85 -10.66
C LYS A 15 -17.29 10.98 -9.65
N ILE A 16 -16.48 11.61 -8.82
CA ILE A 16 -15.78 10.98 -7.69
C ILE A 16 -16.54 11.30 -6.41
N ILE A 17 -16.84 10.27 -5.61
CA ILE A 17 -17.43 10.43 -4.28
C ILE A 17 -16.59 9.63 -3.27
N THR A 18 -16.29 10.23 -2.11
CA THR A 18 -15.56 9.57 -1.02
C THR A 18 -16.40 9.48 0.25
N VAL A 19 -16.14 8.47 1.07
CA VAL A 19 -16.61 8.38 2.46
C VAL A 19 -15.40 8.19 3.38
N GLU A 20 -15.23 9.05 4.39
CA GLU A 20 -14.00 9.14 5.20
C GLU A 20 -14.30 9.41 6.68
N GLU A 21 -13.39 9.02 7.57
CA GLU A 21 -13.51 9.20 9.03
C GLU A 21 -12.14 9.58 9.64
N PRO A 22 -11.83 10.88 9.82
CA PRO A 22 -12.47 12.08 9.26
C PRO A 22 -11.98 12.38 7.82
N ILE A 23 -12.47 13.47 7.23
CA ILE A 23 -11.88 14.02 6.00
C ILE A 23 -10.55 14.71 6.34
N GLU A 24 -9.44 14.24 5.77
CA GLU A 24 -8.08 14.74 6.05
C GLU A 24 -7.74 16.02 5.26
N TYR A 25 -8.23 16.12 4.02
CA TYR A 25 -7.99 17.28 3.15
C TYR A 25 -9.16 17.48 2.18
N GLN A 26 -9.52 18.73 1.92
CA GLN A 26 -10.59 19.07 0.98
C GLN A 26 -10.06 19.12 -0.46
N MET A 27 -10.64 18.30 -1.34
CA MET A 27 -10.27 18.22 -2.75
C MET A 27 -11.35 18.83 -3.64
N GLY A 28 -11.01 19.92 -4.34
CA GLY A 28 -11.89 20.49 -5.36
C GLY A 28 -12.22 19.47 -6.47
N GLY A 29 -13.49 19.39 -6.86
CA GLY A 29 -13.99 18.45 -7.88
C GLY A 29 -14.38 17.06 -7.35
N ILE A 30 -14.23 16.81 -6.04
CA ILE A 30 -14.59 15.53 -5.40
C ILE A 30 -15.67 15.77 -4.36
N ASN A 31 -16.70 14.93 -4.34
CA ASN A 31 -17.74 14.96 -3.32
C ASN A 31 -17.29 14.13 -2.11
N GLN A 32 -16.88 14.76 -1.01
CA GLN A 32 -16.39 14.05 0.17
C GLN A 32 -17.46 14.01 1.26
N VAL A 33 -17.78 12.81 1.74
CA VAL A 33 -18.74 12.57 2.82
C VAL A 33 -17.97 12.16 4.07
N GLN A 34 -18.18 12.86 5.18
CA GLN A 34 -17.61 12.44 6.46
C GLN A 34 -18.57 11.51 7.20
N VAL A 35 -18.02 10.44 7.77
CA VAL A 35 -18.73 9.55 8.70
C VAL A 35 -19.10 10.34 9.96
N ASN A 36 -20.35 10.23 10.38
CA ASN A 36 -20.85 10.79 11.62
C ASN A 36 -21.81 9.78 12.29
N PRO A 37 -21.29 8.95 13.22
CA PRO A 37 -22.09 7.93 13.88
C PRO A 37 -23.23 8.49 14.73
N GLU A 38 -23.10 9.72 15.28
CA GLU A 38 -24.11 10.35 16.15
C GLU A 38 -25.45 10.58 15.43
N ILE A 39 -25.40 10.76 14.10
CA ILE A 39 -26.59 10.95 13.25
C ILE A 39 -26.84 9.74 12.33
N GLY A 40 -26.16 8.61 12.57
CA GLY A 40 -26.30 7.39 11.77
C GLY A 40 -25.63 7.41 10.39
N MET A 41 -24.78 8.40 10.10
CA MET A 41 -23.99 8.46 8.86
C MET A 41 -22.75 7.56 8.98
N THR A 42 -22.94 6.24 8.87
CA THR A 42 -21.86 5.24 8.91
C THR A 42 -21.29 4.95 7.51
N PHE A 43 -20.17 4.22 7.43
CA PHE A 43 -19.63 3.74 6.14
C PHE A 43 -20.71 3.04 5.28
N PRO A 44 -21.42 1.98 5.75
CA PRO A 44 -22.48 1.35 4.96
C PRO A 44 -23.60 2.30 4.53
N ALA A 45 -24.02 3.23 5.40
CA ALA A 45 -25.09 4.18 5.09
C ALA A 45 -24.66 5.15 3.97
N ALA A 46 -23.46 5.73 4.08
CA ALA A 46 -22.88 6.59 3.07
C ALA A 46 -22.70 5.85 1.75
N LEU A 47 -22.10 4.65 1.75
CA LEU A 47 -21.89 3.82 0.56
C LEU A 47 -23.20 3.52 -0.19
N ARG A 48 -24.27 3.14 0.52
CA ARG A 48 -25.60 2.92 -0.09
C ARG A 48 -26.16 4.20 -0.73
N SER A 49 -25.93 5.35 -0.12
CA SER A 49 -26.34 6.64 -0.66
C SER A 49 -25.54 7.01 -1.92
N MET A 50 -24.23 6.80 -1.89
CA MET A 50 -23.31 7.06 -3.00
C MET A 50 -23.71 6.28 -4.24
N LEU A 51 -24.15 5.02 -4.13
CA LEU A 51 -24.57 4.22 -5.28
C LEU A 51 -25.80 4.77 -6.02
N ARG A 52 -26.65 5.56 -5.34
CA ARG A 52 -27.79 6.25 -5.98
C ARG A 52 -27.40 7.59 -6.62
N GLN A 53 -26.15 8.01 -6.48
CA GLN A 53 -25.64 9.26 -7.01
C GLN A 53 -25.00 9.11 -8.39
N ALA A 54 -25.11 7.95 -9.05
CA ALA A 54 -24.44 7.64 -10.31
C ALA A 54 -22.93 8.00 -10.31
N PRO A 55 -22.13 7.50 -9.33
CA PRO A 55 -20.70 7.77 -9.28
C PRO A 55 -19.98 7.02 -10.39
N ASN A 56 -18.82 7.52 -10.82
CA ASN A 56 -17.88 6.73 -11.63
C ASN A 56 -16.81 6.08 -10.74
N ILE A 57 -16.37 6.80 -9.71
CA ILE A 57 -15.31 6.39 -8.79
C ILE A 57 -15.80 6.56 -7.35
N ILE A 58 -15.54 5.56 -6.53
CA ILE A 58 -15.88 5.52 -5.11
C ILE A 58 -14.58 5.35 -4.32
N MET A 59 -14.36 6.18 -3.30
CA MET A 59 -13.31 5.94 -2.31
C MET A 59 -13.92 5.71 -0.94
N ILE A 60 -13.49 4.64 -0.29
CA ILE A 60 -13.89 4.27 1.07
C ILE A 60 -12.64 4.45 1.93
N GLY A 61 -12.73 5.25 2.99
CA GLY A 61 -11.60 5.53 3.87
C GLY A 61 -10.93 4.24 4.33
N GLU A 62 -11.73 3.24 4.71
CA GLU A 62 -11.27 1.91 5.11
C GLU A 62 -12.39 0.87 5.07
N ILE A 63 -12.00 -0.40 4.96
CA ILE A 63 -12.89 -1.55 5.15
C ILE A 63 -12.55 -2.22 6.48
N ARG A 64 -13.45 -2.11 7.46
CA ARG A 64 -13.32 -2.71 8.80
C ARG A 64 -14.19 -3.94 9.00
N ASP A 65 -15.31 -4.03 8.30
CA ASP A 65 -16.36 -5.03 8.50
C ASP A 65 -16.85 -5.65 7.18
N LEU A 66 -17.59 -6.75 7.31
CA LEU A 66 -18.16 -7.49 6.18
C LEU A 66 -19.16 -6.66 5.37
N GLU A 67 -19.96 -5.82 6.04
CA GLU A 67 -21.02 -5.06 5.40
C GLU A 67 -20.42 -4.06 4.40
N THR A 68 -19.44 -3.29 4.86
CA THR A 68 -18.66 -2.34 4.05
C THR A 68 -17.92 -3.07 2.94
N ALA A 69 -17.24 -4.19 3.24
CA ALA A 69 -16.52 -4.99 2.26
C ALA A 69 -17.45 -5.52 1.15
N SER A 70 -18.65 -5.98 1.52
CA SER A 70 -19.64 -6.52 0.59
C SER A 70 -20.20 -5.45 -0.33
N ILE A 71 -20.54 -4.27 0.20
CA ILE A 71 -21.03 -3.15 -0.60
C ILE A 71 -19.94 -2.66 -1.56
N ALA A 72 -18.69 -2.53 -1.09
CA ALA A 72 -17.54 -2.14 -1.91
C ALA A 72 -17.31 -3.12 -3.08
N THR A 73 -17.36 -4.42 -2.78
CA THR A 73 -17.17 -5.49 -3.77
C THR A 73 -18.28 -5.48 -4.83
N ASN A 74 -19.54 -5.35 -4.40
CA ASN A 74 -20.68 -5.25 -5.32
C ASN A 74 -20.62 -3.97 -6.17
N ALA A 75 -20.20 -2.84 -5.60
CA ALA A 75 -19.98 -1.61 -6.34
C ALA A 75 -18.92 -1.81 -7.45
N SER A 76 -17.82 -2.48 -7.12
CA SER A 76 -16.78 -2.81 -8.10
C SER A 76 -17.30 -3.73 -9.21
N LEU A 77 -18.09 -4.75 -8.87
CA LEU A 77 -18.64 -5.72 -9.84
C LEU A 77 -19.70 -5.10 -10.76
N THR A 78 -20.36 -4.04 -10.32
CA THR A 78 -21.31 -3.25 -11.13
C THR A 78 -20.62 -2.18 -12.00
N GLY A 79 -19.29 -2.19 -12.06
CA GLY A 79 -18.51 -1.37 -13.00
C GLY A 79 -17.93 -0.08 -12.42
N HIS A 80 -18.06 0.16 -11.11
CA HIS A 80 -17.46 1.31 -10.46
C HIS A 80 -15.97 1.07 -10.17
N LEU A 81 -15.13 2.09 -10.30
CA LEU A 81 -13.77 2.02 -9.79
C LEU A 81 -13.79 2.31 -8.28
N VAL A 82 -13.40 1.33 -7.47
CA VAL A 82 -13.42 1.44 -6.01
C VAL A 82 -12.00 1.49 -5.46
N PHE A 83 -11.72 2.52 -4.65
CA PHE A 83 -10.53 2.61 -3.82
C PHE A 83 -10.90 2.38 -2.36
N SER A 84 -10.06 1.66 -1.63
CA SER A 84 -10.20 1.52 -0.18
C SER A 84 -8.86 1.29 0.50
N THR A 85 -8.82 1.42 1.82
CA THR A 85 -7.72 0.92 2.65
C THR A 85 -8.13 -0.31 3.45
N LEU A 86 -7.12 -1.12 3.79
CA LEU A 86 -7.20 -2.22 4.75
C LEU A 86 -5.93 -2.21 5.57
N HIS A 87 -6.03 -2.60 6.84
CA HIS A 87 -4.87 -2.77 7.71
C HIS A 87 -4.28 -4.17 7.55
N THR A 88 -3.20 -4.25 6.77
CA THR A 88 -2.42 -5.48 6.56
C THR A 88 -0.91 -5.20 6.56
N ASN A 89 -0.11 -6.25 6.74
CA ASN A 89 1.35 -6.14 6.78
C ASN A 89 1.98 -6.10 5.38
N ASP A 90 1.31 -6.69 4.41
CA ASP A 90 1.76 -6.88 3.03
C ASP A 90 0.54 -6.98 2.10
N ALA A 91 0.77 -6.84 0.79
CA ALA A 91 -0.28 -6.76 -0.21
C ALA A 91 -1.02 -8.09 -0.42
N PRO A 92 -0.35 -9.26 -0.53
CA PRO A 92 -1.05 -10.55 -0.59
C PRO A 92 -1.97 -10.81 0.60
N SER A 93 -1.57 -10.41 1.81
CA SER A 93 -2.39 -10.56 3.04
C SER A 93 -3.73 -9.82 2.98
N ALA A 94 -3.90 -8.82 2.11
CA ALA A 94 -5.20 -8.15 1.93
C ALA A 94 -6.27 -9.09 1.36
N VAL A 95 -5.88 -10.06 0.53
CA VAL A 95 -6.81 -11.08 0.01
C VAL A 95 -7.33 -11.94 1.16
N ALA A 96 -6.41 -12.46 2.00
CA ALA A 96 -6.78 -13.23 3.17
C ALA A 96 -7.67 -12.40 4.11
N ARG A 97 -7.33 -11.14 4.36
CA ARG A 97 -8.11 -10.25 5.22
C ARG A 97 -9.54 -10.05 4.72
N LEU A 98 -9.75 -9.87 3.41
CA LEU A 98 -11.10 -9.76 2.83
C LEU A 98 -11.91 -11.06 3.01
N ILE A 99 -11.26 -12.21 2.83
CA ILE A 99 -11.88 -13.53 3.04
C ILE A 99 -12.23 -13.74 4.52
N ASP A 100 -11.35 -13.34 5.44
CA ASP A 100 -11.57 -13.44 6.89
C ASP A 100 -12.71 -12.54 7.38
N LEU A 101 -12.92 -11.38 6.73
CA LEU A 101 -14.10 -10.56 6.96
C LEU A 101 -15.39 -11.25 6.50
N GLY A 102 -15.31 -12.25 5.62
CA GLY A 102 -16.44 -13.03 5.13
C GLY A 102 -16.76 -12.83 3.64
N VAL A 103 -15.95 -12.06 2.91
CA VAL A 103 -16.12 -11.91 1.45
C VAL A 103 -15.78 -13.24 0.78
N GLN A 104 -16.66 -13.71 -0.10
CA GLN A 104 -16.44 -14.97 -0.80
C GLN A 104 -15.20 -14.87 -1.71
N PRO A 105 -14.32 -15.90 -1.76
CA PRO A 105 -13.08 -15.84 -2.55
C PRO A 105 -13.28 -15.46 -4.02
N PHE A 106 -14.35 -15.95 -4.65
CA PHE A 106 -14.66 -15.61 -6.05
C PHE A 106 -15.02 -14.14 -6.25
N LEU A 107 -15.61 -13.49 -5.25
CA LEU A 107 -15.89 -12.06 -5.27
C LEU A 107 -14.59 -11.27 -5.14
N VAL A 108 -13.67 -11.71 -4.27
CA VAL A 108 -12.34 -11.09 -4.14
C VAL A 108 -11.56 -11.21 -5.46
N ALA A 109 -11.52 -12.40 -6.05
CA ALA A 109 -10.82 -12.67 -7.31
C ALA A 109 -11.38 -11.84 -8.50
N SER A 110 -12.69 -11.62 -8.53
CA SER A 110 -13.35 -10.90 -9.62
C SER A 110 -13.36 -9.38 -9.45
N SER A 111 -13.33 -8.87 -8.22
CA SER A 111 -13.42 -7.43 -7.93
C SER A 111 -12.07 -6.75 -7.71
N VAL A 112 -11.09 -7.42 -7.10
CA VAL A 112 -9.80 -6.81 -6.78
C VAL A 112 -8.90 -6.80 -8.01
N ARG A 113 -8.45 -5.61 -8.41
CA ARG A 113 -7.49 -5.45 -9.52
C ARG A 113 -6.04 -5.43 -9.07
N ALA A 114 -5.77 -4.72 -7.99
CA ALA A 114 -4.44 -4.61 -7.40
C ALA A 114 -4.54 -4.24 -5.93
N VAL A 115 -3.52 -4.61 -5.17
CA VAL A 115 -3.32 -4.21 -3.78
C VAL A 115 -1.95 -3.54 -3.68
N ILE A 116 -1.91 -2.40 -2.98
CA ILE A 116 -0.66 -1.70 -2.69
C ILE A 116 -0.44 -1.74 -1.20
N ALA A 117 0.63 -2.41 -0.77
CA ALA A 117 1.17 -2.24 0.57
C ALA A 117 2.25 -1.16 0.54
N GLN A 118 2.29 -0.35 1.61
CA GLN A 118 3.24 0.74 1.73
C GLN A 118 3.76 0.87 3.16
N ARG A 119 5.01 1.35 3.25
CA ARG A 119 5.60 1.86 4.49
C ARG A 119 6.38 3.14 4.19
N LEU A 120 6.61 3.94 5.21
CA LEU A 120 7.45 5.13 5.12
C LEU A 120 8.78 4.85 5.82
N VAL A 121 9.87 5.10 5.10
CA VAL A 121 11.23 5.08 5.64
C VAL A 121 11.78 6.49 5.68
N ARG A 122 12.61 6.78 6.69
CA ARG A 122 13.35 8.04 6.78
C ARG A 122 14.32 8.17 5.60
N ARG A 123 14.42 9.38 5.05
CA ARG A 123 15.39 9.69 3.99
C ARG A 123 16.69 10.17 4.60
N LEU A 124 17.83 9.65 4.13
CA LEU A 124 19.15 10.14 4.54
C LEU A 124 19.28 11.64 4.26
N CYS A 125 19.85 12.37 5.21
CA CYS A 125 20.06 13.81 5.05
C CYS A 125 21.07 14.09 3.93
N ASN A 126 20.63 14.82 2.89
CA ASN A 126 21.49 15.14 1.75
C ASN A 126 22.73 15.99 2.12
N ASN A 127 22.73 16.69 3.26
CA ASN A 127 23.83 17.55 3.69
C ASN A 127 24.95 16.80 4.44
N CYS A 128 24.64 15.69 5.10
CA CYS A 128 25.60 15.01 5.98
C CYS A 128 25.73 13.50 5.74
N LYS A 129 24.96 12.92 4.82
CA LYS A 129 25.17 11.51 4.46
C LYS A 129 26.58 11.31 3.92
N GLN A 130 27.22 10.22 4.32
CA GLN A 130 28.58 9.86 3.88
C GLN A 130 28.59 8.46 3.28
N PRO A 131 29.53 8.16 2.37
CA PRO A 131 29.75 6.80 1.90
C PRO A 131 29.97 5.85 3.08
N GLY A 132 29.41 4.65 2.99
CA GLY A 132 29.63 3.64 4.01
C GLY A 132 29.33 2.24 3.49
N GLU A 133 29.83 1.24 4.20
CA GLU A 133 29.69 -0.17 3.80
C GLU A 133 28.60 -0.87 4.62
N LEU A 134 27.92 -1.84 4.00
CA LEU A 134 27.02 -2.72 4.71
C LEU A 134 27.81 -3.78 5.47
N SER A 135 27.50 -3.96 6.74
CA SER A 135 28.03 -5.07 7.54
C SER A 135 27.50 -6.41 7.04
N ASP A 136 28.21 -7.50 7.32
CA ASP A 136 27.75 -8.86 6.97
C ASP A 136 26.38 -9.19 7.60
N THR A 137 26.06 -8.61 8.76
CA THR A 137 24.75 -8.76 9.39
C THR A 137 23.65 -8.04 8.62
N GLU A 138 23.89 -6.80 8.16
CA GLU A 138 22.96 -6.06 7.30
C GLU A 138 22.77 -6.75 5.95
N LEU A 139 23.85 -7.24 5.33
CA LEU A 139 23.79 -7.99 4.07
C LEU A 139 22.91 -9.24 4.20
N ARG A 140 23.09 -10.03 5.26
CA ARG A 140 22.24 -11.21 5.53
C ARG A 140 20.79 -10.82 5.81
N ALA A 141 20.56 -9.82 6.67
CA ALA A 141 19.21 -9.39 7.06
C ALA A 141 18.41 -8.78 5.90
N LEU A 142 19.10 -8.22 4.91
CA LEU A 142 18.50 -7.65 3.71
C LEU A 142 18.54 -8.60 2.50
N GLN A 143 19.13 -9.79 2.64
CA GLN A 143 19.33 -10.75 1.56
C GLN A 143 20.02 -10.11 0.33
N ILE A 144 21.01 -9.25 0.58
CA ILE A 144 21.79 -8.57 -0.48
C ILE A 144 22.95 -9.47 -0.88
N GLU A 145 23.03 -9.81 -2.16
CA GLU A 145 24.15 -10.56 -2.71
C GLU A 145 25.36 -9.65 -2.94
N ARG A 146 26.57 -10.19 -2.75
CA ARG A 146 27.82 -9.40 -2.90
C ARG A 146 27.99 -8.79 -4.30
N GLY A 147 27.45 -9.43 -5.34
CA GLY A 147 27.47 -8.89 -6.70
C GLY A 147 26.75 -7.54 -6.82
N GLN A 148 25.67 -7.33 -6.05
CA GLN A 148 24.87 -6.10 -6.07
C GLN A 148 25.59 -4.91 -5.42
N ILE A 149 26.65 -5.16 -4.65
CA ILE A 149 27.39 -4.12 -3.91
C ILE A 149 28.32 -3.34 -4.85
N SER A 150 28.85 -3.99 -5.89
CA SER A 150 29.86 -3.40 -6.77
C SER A 150 29.42 -2.10 -7.46
N GLU A 151 28.13 -1.95 -7.73
CA GLU A 151 27.53 -0.75 -8.32
C GLU A 151 26.74 0.11 -7.30
N ALA A 152 26.75 -0.28 -6.02
CA ALA A 152 25.94 0.35 -5.00
C ALA A 152 26.57 1.66 -4.48
N GLN A 153 25.72 2.66 -4.26
CA GLN A 153 26.06 3.94 -3.64
C GLN A 153 25.58 3.94 -2.19
N VAL A 154 26.01 2.96 -1.39
CA VAL A 154 25.56 2.86 0.01
C VAL A 154 26.04 4.07 0.80
N MET A 155 25.11 4.68 1.52
CA MET A 155 25.35 5.87 2.35
C MET A 155 24.89 5.60 3.79
N LYS A 156 25.55 6.25 4.75
CA LYS A 156 25.21 6.17 6.18
C LYS A 156 24.80 7.54 6.75
N PRO A 157 23.95 7.55 7.79
CA PRO A 157 23.60 8.76 8.52
C PRO A 157 24.78 9.21 9.39
N VAL A 158 25.07 10.51 9.42
CA VAL A 158 26.11 11.09 10.30
C VAL A 158 25.49 12.06 11.31
N GLY A 159 24.66 12.99 10.84
CA GLY A 159 24.10 14.05 11.68
C GLY A 159 24.73 15.40 11.37
N CYS A 160 23.89 16.42 11.31
CA CYS A 160 24.28 17.82 11.22
C CYS A 160 23.13 18.69 11.73
N GLU A 161 23.35 19.99 11.82
CA GLU A 161 22.33 20.95 12.26
C GLU A 161 21.05 20.89 11.40
N GLN A 162 21.19 20.70 10.09
CA GLN A 162 20.06 20.66 9.14
C GLN A 162 19.10 19.49 9.36
N CYS A 163 19.57 18.41 9.97
CA CYS A 163 18.78 17.24 10.35
C CYS A 163 18.69 17.08 11.87
N ARG A 164 19.02 18.11 12.65
CA ARG A 164 19.00 18.12 14.12
C ARG A 164 19.82 16.97 14.73
N GLN A 165 20.97 16.67 14.12
CA GLN A 165 21.88 15.60 14.52
C GLN A 165 21.32 14.16 14.39
N ILE A 166 20.19 13.96 13.70
CA ILE A 166 19.55 12.63 13.56
C ILE A 166 20.13 11.86 12.35
N GLY A 167 20.67 12.56 11.35
CA GLY A 167 21.19 11.97 10.11
C GLY A 167 20.14 11.70 9.02
N TYR A 168 18.86 11.98 9.30
CA TYR A 168 17.75 11.84 8.36
C TYR A 168 16.95 13.13 8.22
N LYS A 169 16.42 13.41 7.02
CA LYS A 169 15.54 14.56 6.76
C LYS A 169 14.47 14.20 5.75
N GLY A 170 13.22 14.21 6.21
CA GLY A 170 12.07 13.79 5.41
C GLY A 170 11.89 12.27 5.38
N ARG A 171 10.89 11.83 4.63
CA ARG A 171 10.51 10.42 4.46
C ARG A 171 10.31 10.09 2.99
N MET A 172 10.40 8.82 2.64
CA MET A 172 9.98 8.29 1.34
C MET A 172 9.19 7.01 1.51
N GLY A 173 8.31 6.72 0.56
CA GLY A 173 7.56 5.47 0.55
C GLY A 173 8.40 4.32 0.02
N ILE A 174 8.23 3.15 0.61
CA ILE A 174 8.52 1.85 -0.01
C ILE A 174 7.20 1.16 -0.33
N PHE A 175 7.14 0.50 -1.48
CA PHE A 175 5.90 0.01 -2.05
C PHE A 175 6.03 -1.44 -2.51
N GLU A 176 5.00 -2.20 -2.21
CA GLU A 176 4.76 -3.54 -2.73
C GLU A 176 3.44 -3.50 -3.48
N ILE A 177 3.47 -3.83 -4.77
CA ILE A 177 2.32 -3.71 -5.67
C ILE A 177 1.97 -5.09 -6.19
N PHE A 178 0.90 -5.65 -5.63
CA PHE A 178 0.38 -6.95 -6.01
C PHE A 178 -0.74 -6.78 -7.03
N VAL A 179 -0.50 -7.22 -8.27
CA VAL A 179 -1.51 -7.19 -9.33
C VAL A 179 -2.21 -8.53 -9.40
N ILE A 180 -3.54 -8.51 -9.53
CA ILE A 180 -4.37 -9.71 -9.62
C ILE A 180 -4.55 -10.08 -11.11
N ASP A 181 -3.75 -11.04 -11.58
CA ASP A 181 -3.88 -11.64 -12.91
C ASP A 181 -4.76 -12.91 -12.88
N ASP A 182 -4.94 -13.57 -14.04
CA ASP A 182 -5.81 -14.74 -14.15
C ASP A 182 -5.32 -15.96 -13.34
N GLU A 183 -4.02 -16.13 -13.18
CA GLU A 183 -3.47 -17.23 -12.40
C GLU A 183 -3.68 -16.99 -10.90
N VAL A 184 -3.40 -15.79 -10.43
CA VAL A 184 -3.70 -15.35 -9.06
C VAL A 184 -5.19 -15.47 -8.77
N ARG A 185 -6.09 -15.11 -9.71
CA ARG A 185 -7.54 -15.31 -9.54
C ARG A 185 -7.89 -16.77 -9.27
N GLN A 186 -7.31 -17.70 -10.04
CA GLN A 186 -7.54 -19.13 -9.82
C GLN A 186 -7.03 -19.60 -8.46
N MET A 187 -5.87 -19.10 -8.02
CA MET A 187 -5.30 -19.40 -6.71
C MET A 187 -6.19 -18.88 -5.57
N ILE A 188 -6.70 -17.65 -5.69
CA ILE A 188 -7.66 -17.09 -4.72
C ILE A 188 -8.92 -17.96 -4.64
N ASN A 189 -9.49 -18.37 -5.79
CA ASN A 189 -10.65 -19.25 -5.83
C ASN A 189 -10.41 -20.61 -5.16
N LYS A 190 -9.19 -21.15 -5.30
CA LYS A 190 -8.75 -22.39 -4.65
C LYS A 190 -8.38 -22.20 -3.17
N ARG A 191 -8.50 -20.99 -2.62
CA ARG A 191 -8.09 -20.64 -1.25
C ARG A 191 -6.62 -20.98 -0.97
N THR A 192 -5.76 -20.77 -1.97
CA THR A 192 -4.33 -20.95 -1.82
C THR A 192 -3.78 -20.06 -0.72
N SER A 193 -2.79 -20.54 0.03
CA SER A 193 -2.21 -19.78 1.14
C SER A 193 -1.54 -18.50 0.65
N THR A 194 -1.56 -17.47 1.50
CA THR A 194 -0.90 -16.17 1.24
C THR A 194 0.58 -16.32 0.89
N PHE A 195 1.24 -17.33 1.47
CA PHE A 195 2.63 -17.65 1.17
C PHE A 195 2.84 -18.00 -0.32
N ILE A 196 2.05 -18.93 -0.85
CA ILE A 196 2.15 -19.37 -2.25
C ILE A 196 1.68 -18.24 -3.19
N LEU A 197 0.66 -17.47 -2.81
CA LEU A 197 0.27 -16.26 -3.54
C LEU A 197 1.42 -15.25 -3.65
N ARG A 198 2.16 -15.03 -2.55
CA ARG A 198 3.32 -14.14 -2.54
C ARG A 198 4.45 -14.64 -3.43
N GLN A 199 4.76 -15.95 -3.38
CA GLN A 199 5.76 -16.53 -4.28
C GLN A 199 5.39 -16.30 -5.74
N LYS A 200 4.15 -16.61 -6.11
CA LYS A 200 3.67 -16.38 -7.47
C LYS A 200 3.73 -14.91 -7.88
N ALA A 201 3.30 -14.01 -6.99
CA ALA A 201 3.36 -12.58 -7.22
C ALA A 201 4.80 -12.10 -7.50
N ARG A 202 5.78 -12.62 -6.75
CA ARG A 202 7.21 -12.31 -6.96
C ARG A 202 7.73 -12.85 -8.28
N GLU A 203 7.34 -14.06 -8.67
CA GLU A 203 7.70 -14.65 -9.97
C GLU A 203 7.24 -13.80 -11.16
N VAL A 204 6.07 -13.15 -11.04
CA VAL A 204 5.52 -12.25 -12.08
C VAL A 204 5.97 -10.80 -11.94
N GLY A 205 6.95 -10.53 -11.06
CA GLY A 205 7.64 -9.23 -10.99
C GLY A 205 7.18 -8.30 -9.86
N MET A 206 6.35 -8.75 -8.92
CA MET A 206 6.11 -8.00 -7.69
C MET A 206 7.41 -7.90 -6.88
N ARG A 207 7.76 -6.68 -6.48
CA ARG A 207 8.80 -6.45 -5.46
C ARG A 207 8.17 -6.33 -4.10
N THR A 208 8.76 -6.97 -3.10
CA THR A 208 8.36 -6.83 -1.70
C THR A 208 8.71 -5.45 -1.16
N LEU A 209 8.13 -5.09 -0.01
CA LEU A 209 8.52 -3.88 0.72
C LEU A 209 10.02 -3.87 1.05
N ARG A 210 10.57 -5.03 1.45
CA ARG A 210 11.99 -5.20 1.77
C ARG A 210 12.85 -5.02 0.52
N GLU A 211 12.51 -5.64 -0.60
CA GLU A 211 13.25 -5.52 -1.87
C GLU A 211 13.26 -4.09 -2.42
N ASP A 212 12.13 -3.39 -2.38
CA ASP A 212 12.07 -1.97 -2.76
C ASP A 212 12.86 -1.08 -1.78
N GLY A 213 12.87 -1.44 -0.50
CA GLY A 213 13.75 -0.85 0.52
C GLY A 213 15.23 -1.05 0.19
N VAL A 214 15.64 -2.28 -0.12
CA VAL A 214 17.03 -2.63 -0.52
C VAL A 214 17.47 -1.80 -1.72
N ARG A 215 16.62 -1.67 -2.75
CA ARG A 215 16.93 -0.82 -3.91
C ARG A 215 17.27 0.62 -3.52
N LYS A 216 16.58 1.16 -2.50
CA LYS A 216 16.79 2.51 -1.98
C LYS A 216 18.01 2.61 -1.07
N VAL A 217 18.37 1.54 -0.36
CA VAL A 217 19.65 1.45 0.38
C VAL A 217 20.82 1.47 -0.58
N LEU A 218 20.78 0.61 -1.62
CA LEU A 218 21.83 0.52 -2.63
C LEU A 218 21.96 1.83 -3.45
N ALA A 219 20.91 2.64 -3.54
CA ALA A 219 20.93 3.96 -4.17
C ALA A 219 21.31 5.11 -3.19
N GLY A 220 21.66 4.83 -1.94
CA GLY A 220 22.08 5.84 -0.97
C GLY A 220 20.98 6.82 -0.55
N LEU A 221 19.73 6.37 -0.58
CA LEU A 221 18.53 7.16 -0.28
C LEU A 221 18.04 6.97 1.16
N THR A 222 18.18 5.76 1.69
CA THR A 222 17.89 5.37 3.09
C THR A 222 19.02 4.47 3.61
N SER A 223 19.01 4.13 4.90
CA SER A 223 19.96 3.21 5.52
C SER A 223 19.42 1.78 5.59
N ALA A 224 20.32 0.81 5.74
CA ALA A 224 19.95 -0.59 5.98
C ALA A 224 19.17 -0.75 7.29
N GLU A 225 19.64 -0.14 8.38
CA GLU A 225 18.95 -0.10 9.68
C GLU A 225 17.49 0.34 9.57
N GLU A 226 17.22 1.39 8.79
CA GLU A 226 15.88 1.91 8.60
C GLU A 226 14.97 0.90 7.88
N VAL A 227 15.47 0.27 6.81
CA VAL A 227 14.69 -0.74 6.09
C VAL A 227 14.43 -1.96 6.97
N ILE A 228 15.45 -2.41 7.71
CA ILE A 228 15.34 -3.58 8.60
C ILE A 228 14.30 -3.35 9.70
N SER A 229 14.25 -2.14 10.28
CA SER A 229 13.32 -1.83 11.37
C SER A 229 11.88 -1.63 10.92
N ILE A 230 11.66 -1.10 9.71
CA ILE A 230 10.32 -0.77 9.19
C ILE A 230 9.64 -1.96 8.47
N THR A 231 10.43 -2.90 7.95
CA THR A 231 9.90 -4.04 7.21
C THR A 231 10.01 -5.32 8.06
N VAL A 232 9.09 -6.25 7.86
CA VAL A 232 9.26 -7.62 8.37
C VAL A 232 10.27 -8.33 7.46
N GLY A 233 11.03 -9.30 7.98
CA GLY A 233 11.89 -10.11 7.13
C GLY A 233 11.03 -10.83 6.09
N ASP A 234 11.49 -10.90 4.84
CA ASP A 234 10.91 -11.78 3.83
C ASP A 234 11.33 -13.23 4.15
N VAL A 235 10.89 -13.72 5.31
CA VAL A 235 11.18 -15.09 5.72
C VAL A 235 10.17 -15.98 5.03
N SER A 236 10.74 -16.90 4.24
CA SER A 236 10.11 -18.06 3.62
C SER A 236 9.25 -18.86 4.60
#